data_AF-A0A9W6NRE0-F1
#
_entry.id   AF-A0A9W6NRE0-F1
#
_cell.length_a   1.000
_cell.length_b   1.000
_cell.length_c   1.000
_cell.angle_alpha   90.00
_cell.angle_beta   90.00
_cell.angle_gamma   90.00
#
_symmetry.space_group_name_H-M   'P 1'
#
loop_
_entity.id
_entity.type
_entity.pdbx_description
1 polymer ?
#
loop_
_entity_poly.entity_id
_entity_poly.type
_entity_poly.pdbx_seq_one_letter_code
_entity_poly.pdbx_strand_id
1 'polypeptide(L)' 'MPPVPSVPGARIVKALERQGFNVARVSGSHHIMRHSDGRGTTVPVHSNRDVAKGKSAASSATSV' A
#
# COMPACT_ATOMS: atom_id res chain seq x y z
N MET A 1 -21.62 -11.71 -0.05
CA MET A 1 -20.70 -10.74 -0.67
C MET A 1 -19.51 -11.51 -1.25
N PRO A 2 -19.14 -11.32 -2.53
CA PRO A 2 -17.96 -11.97 -3.10
C PRO A 2 -16.68 -11.42 -2.43
N PRO A 3 -15.62 -12.23 -2.30
CA PRO A 3 -14.38 -11.77 -1.71
C PRO A 3 -13.71 -10.73 -2.61
N VAL A 4 -13.45 -9.54 -2.08
CA VAL A 4 -12.69 -8.51 -2.79
C VAL A 4 -11.28 -9.01 -3.07
N PRO A 5 -10.82 -8.99 -4.34
CA PRO A 5 -9.44 -9.29 -4.67
C PRO A 5 -8.56 -8.20 -4.11
N SER A 6 -7.34 -8.61 -3.88
CA SER A 6 -6.80 -8.27 -2.63
C SER A 6 -5.30 -8.32 -2.83
N VAL A 7 -4.64 -7.16 -2.83
CA VAL A 7 -3.24 -7.04 -3.27
C VAL A 7 -2.34 -6.82 -2.05
N PRO A 8 -1.22 -7.56 -1.90
CA PRO A 8 -0.26 -7.32 -0.84
C PRO A 8 0.25 -5.87 -0.91
N GLY A 9 0.21 -5.14 0.21
CA GLY A 9 0.69 -3.75 0.26
C GLY A 9 2.12 -3.60 -0.26
N ALA A 10 2.99 -4.58 0.01
CA ALA A 10 4.36 -4.61 -0.51
C ALA A 10 4.44 -4.60 -2.05
N ARG A 11 3.49 -5.24 -2.75
CA ARG A 11 3.43 -5.18 -4.23
C ARG A 11 3.00 -3.80 -4.73
N ILE A 12 2.11 -3.13 -3.99
CA ILE A 12 1.66 -1.78 -4.32
C ILE A 12 2.82 -0.79 -4.13
N VAL A 13 3.56 -0.87 -3.02
CA VAL A 13 4.75 -0.06 -2.78
C VAL A 13 5.75 -0.23 -3.92
N LYS A 14 6.10 -1.47 -4.27
CA LYS A 14 7.05 -1.75 -5.36
C LYS A 14 6.58 -1.24 -6.72
N ALA A 15 5.28 -1.30 -6.99
CA ALA A 15 4.71 -0.75 -8.23
C ALA A 15 4.80 0.77 -8.27
N LEU A 16 4.51 1.45 -7.15
CA LEU A 16 4.63 2.90 -7.04
C LEU A 16 6.09 3.37 -7.10
N GLU A 17 7.02 2.63 -6.51
CA GLU A 17 8.46 2.90 -6.62
C GLU A 17 8.94 2.89 -8.08
N ARG A 18 8.45 1.94 -8.88
CA ARG A 18 8.72 1.89 -10.33
C ARG A 18 8.13 3.07 -11.10
N GLN A 19 7.08 3.70 -10.57
CA GLN A 19 6.46 4.91 -11.12
C GLN A 19 7.11 6.20 -10.57
N GLY A 20 8.24 6.10 -9.86
CA GLY A 20 9.00 7.25 -9.35
C GLY A 20 8.54 7.75 -7.98
N PHE A 21 7.63 7.06 -7.30
CA PHE A 21 7.30 7.39 -5.92
C PHE A 21 8.40 6.87 -4.99
N ASN A 22 8.63 7.56 -3.88
CA ASN A 22 9.55 7.14 -2.84
C ASN A 22 8.84 7.12 -1.50
N VAL A 23 9.24 6.22 -0.61
CA VAL A 23 8.72 6.17 0.76
C VAL A 23 9.24 7.39 1.52
N ALA A 24 8.33 8.32 1.84
CA ALA A 24 8.66 9.53 2.58
C ALA A 24 8.62 9.30 4.09
N ARG A 25 7.69 8.46 4.56
CA ARG A 25 7.54 8.12 5.99
C ARG A 25 6.83 6.78 6.14
N VAL A 26 7.15 6.06 7.20
CA VAL A 26 6.37 4.89 7.64
C VAL A 26 5.76 5.20 9.01
N SER A 27 4.48 4.92 9.17
CA SER A 27 3.75 5.05 10.43
C SER A 27 3.00 3.74 10.71
N GLY A 28 3.55 2.92 11.60
CA GLY A 28 3.04 1.56 11.82
C GLY A 28 3.11 0.72 10.54
N SER A 29 1.98 0.12 10.14
CA SER A 29 1.86 -0.60 8.86
C SER A 29 1.69 0.32 7.64
N HIS A 30 1.48 1.63 7.82
CA HIS A 30 1.21 2.53 6.70
C HIS A 30 2.49 3.14 6.13
N HIS A 31 2.75 2.87 4.85
CA HIS A 31 3.83 3.46 4.08
C HIS A 31 3.30 4.69 3.34
N ILE A 32 3.79 5.85 3.72
CA ILE A 32 3.45 7.13 3.09
C ILE A 32 4.47 7.36 1.99
N MET A 33 4.00 7.37 0.75
CA MET A 33 4.79 7.51 -0.47
C MET A 33 4.58 8.88 -1.10
N ARG A 34 5.64 9.49 -1.61
CA ARG A 34 5.60 10.78 -2.32
C ARG A 34 6.34 10.69 -3.65
N HIS A 35 5.78 11.32 -4.67
CA HIS A 35 6.40 11.50 -5.97
C HIS A 35 7.02 12.90 -6.07
N SER A 36 8.05 13.07 -6.89
CA SER A 36 8.69 14.39 -7.11
C SER A 36 7.75 15.42 -7.75
N ASP A 37 6.71 14.96 -8.45
CA ASP A 37 5.61 15.76 -9.02
C ASP A 37 4.67 16.35 -7.95
N GLY A 38 4.91 16.06 -6.67
CA GLY A 38 4.10 16.56 -5.55
C GLY A 38 2.97 15.63 -5.08
N ARG A 39 2.70 14.54 -5.81
CA ARG A 39 1.67 13.54 -5.44
C ARG A 39 2.08 12.75 -4.21
N GLY A 40 1.11 12.42 -3.35
CA GLY A 40 1.31 11.56 -2.18
C GLY A 40 0.25 10.47 -2.10
N THR A 41 0.62 9.29 -1.60
CA THR A 41 -0.32 8.19 -1.33
C THR A 41 0.11 7.41 -0.10
N THR A 42 -0.85 6.83 0.63
CA THR A 42 -0.60 6.01 1.81
C THR A 42 -1.00 4.57 1.52
N VAL A 43 -0.02 3.66 1.58
CA VAL A 43 -0.21 2.23 1.33
C VAL A 43 -0.15 1.47 2.65
N PRO A 44 -1.23 0.79 3.09
CA PRO A 44 -1.12 -0.14 4.20
C PRO A 44 -0.33 -1.38 3.77
N VAL A 45 0.78 -1.59 4.43
CA VAL A 45 1.63 -2.78 4.32
C VAL A 45 1.47 -3.56 5.62
N HIS A 46 0.51 -4.48 5.64
CA HIS A 46 0.39 -5.43 6.73
C HIS A 46 1.51 -6.47 6.58
N SER A 47 2.45 -6.52 7.54
CA SER A 47 3.35 -7.67 7.70
C SER A 47 2.49 -8.86 8.11
N ASN A 48 1.99 -9.57 7.10
CA ASN A 48 1.31 -10.82 7.31
C ASN A 48 2.38 -11.83 7.74
N ARG A 49 2.61 -11.96 9.05
CA ARG A 49 3.21 -13.16 9.64
C ARG A 49 2.48 -14.34 8.99
N ASP A 50 3.21 -15.29 8.42
CA ASP A 50 2.66 -16.41 7.65
C ASP A 50 1.40 -17.00 8.29
N VAL A 51 0.24 -16.61 7.77
CA VAL A 51 -1.02 -17.30 8.02
C VAL A 51 -1.64 -17.58 6.67
N ALA A 52 -1.70 -18.88 6.40
CA ALA A 52 -2.32 -19.54 5.27
C ALA A 52 -3.39 -18.71 4.54
N LYS A 53 -3.16 -18.54 3.23
CA LYS A 53 -4.17 -18.56 2.17
C LYS A 53 -5.50 -17.83 2.50
N GLY A 54 -5.52 -16.51 2.27
CA GLY A 54 -6.78 -15.84 1.96
C GLY A 54 -6.85 -14.34 2.23
N LYS A 55 -6.99 -13.58 1.14
CA LYS A 55 -7.52 -12.19 1.09
C LYS A 55 -6.52 -11.12 1.56
N SER A 56 -6.66 -9.92 1.03
CA SER A 56 -5.70 -8.80 1.02
C SER A 56 -6.44 -7.47 0.75
N ALA A 57 -7.22 -6.98 1.70
CA ALA A 57 -8.18 -5.89 1.48
C ALA A 57 -7.59 -4.59 0.87
N ALA A 58 -8.40 -3.98 -0.01
CA ALA A 58 -8.25 -2.65 -0.57
C ALA A 58 -8.17 -1.57 0.52
N SER A 59 -7.40 -0.51 0.27
CA SER A 59 -7.45 0.70 1.08
C SER A 59 -7.59 1.92 0.19
N SER A 60 -8.80 2.48 0.24
CA SER A 60 -9.19 3.79 -0.24
C SER A 60 -8.23 4.85 0.29
N ALA A 61 -7.64 5.64 -0.61
CA ALA A 61 -6.90 6.85 -0.25
C ALA A 61 -7.85 8.04 -0.38
N THR A 62 -8.54 8.39 0.70
CA THR A 62 -9.24 9.66 0.85
C THR A 62 -8.18 10.74 1.07
N SER A 63 -8.08 11.68 0.11
CA SER A 63 -7.35 12.93 0.29
C SER A 63 -8.25 13.90 1.04
N VAL A 64 -7.75 14.45 2.14
CA VAL A 64 -8.16 15.79 2.62
C VAL A 64 -7.40 16.86 1.85
#